data_AF-A0A256ZVW6-F1
#
_entry.id   AF-A0A256ZVW6-F1
#
_cell.length_a   1.000
_cell.length_b   1.000
_cell.length_c   1.000
_cell.angle_alpha   90.00
_cell.angle_beta   90.00
_cell.angle_gamma   90.00
#
_symmetry.space_group_name_H-M   'P 1'
#
loop_
_entity.id
_entity.type
_entity.pdbx_description
1 polymer ?
#
loop_
_entity_poly.entity_id
_entity_poly.type
_entity_poly.pdbx_seq_one_letter_code
_entity_poly.pdbx_strand_id
1 'polypeptide(L)'
;MLYISKDVISLDEILEEENMRRLIDLFLKMSFIGFDELKMEEREEFVRLLGEKFKGRLDSFHSRLDQIEERLEKLERVLNQ
;
A
#
# COMPACT_ATOMS: atom_id res chain seq x y z
N MET A 1 37.69 -2.09 10.96
CA MET A 1 37.14 -1.58 9.69
C MET A 1 36.27 -2.69 9.12
N LEU A 2 34.96 -2.69 9.43
CA LEU A 2 34.02 -3.68 8.94
C LEU A 2 33.33 -3.07 7.70
N TYR A 3 33.64 -3.62 6.53
CA TYR A 3 32.94 -3.31 5.29
C TYR A 3 31.53 -3.88 5.39
N ILE A 4 30.53 -3.02 5.66
CA ILE A 4 29.12 -3.38 5.53
C ILE A 4 28.72 -3.03 4.11
N SER A 5 28.41 -4.06 3.33
CA SER A 5 28.00 -3.98 1.92
C SER A 5 26.79 -3.08 1.75
N LYS A 6 26.74 -2.33 0.65
CA LYS A 6 25.69 -1.35 0.30
C LYS A 6 24.33 -1.96 -0.09
N ASP A 7 24.12 -3.25 0.14
CA ASP A 7 23.00 -4.02 -0.42
C ASP A 7 22.19 -4.75 0.68
N VAL A 8 21.92 -4.09 1.81
CA VAL A 8 20.97 -4.63 2.79
C VAL A 8 19.58 -4.09 2.45
N ILE A 9 18.90 -4.76 1.51
CA ILE A 9 17.47 -4.54 1.28
C ILE A 9 16.73 -4.99 2.55
N SER A 10 15.80 -4.19 3.03
CA SER A 10 15.05 -4.55 4.24
C SER A 10 14.15 -5.75 3.98
N LEU A 11 13.98 -6.63 4.97
CA LEU A 11 13.05 -7.77 4.90
C LEU A 11 11.62 -7.31 4.55
N ASP A 12 11.24 -6.13 5.02
CA ASP A 12 9.93 -5.52 4.75
C ASP A 12 9.76 -5.14 3.28
N GLU A 13 10.80 -4.60 2.63
CA GLU A 13 10.78 -4.29 1.19
C GLU A 13 10.68 -5.57 0.34
N ILE A 14 11.41 -6.62 0.70
CA ILE A 14 11.35 -7.92 0.01
C ILE A 14 9.94 -8.51 0.11
N LEU A 15 9.33 -8.44 1.30
CA LEU A 15 7.98 -8.95 1.54
C LEU A 15 6.93 -8.16 0.76
N GLU A 16 7.06 -6.83 0.69
CA GLU A 16 6.18 -5.97 -0.11
C GLU A 16 6.26 -6.28 -1.61
N GLU A 17 7.45 -6.53 -2.14
CA GLU A 17 7.64 -6.93 -3.54
C GLU A 17 7.03 -8.31 -3.83
N GLU A 18 7.24 -9.28 -2.95
CA GLU A 18 6.65 -10.61 -3.09
C GLU A 18 5.12 -10.55 -3.06
N ASN A 19 4.55 -9.80 -2.10
CA ASN A 19 3.12 -9.59 -1.97
C ASN A 19 2.52 -8.93 -3.21
N MET A 20 3.22 -7.96 -3.81
CA MET A 20 2.79 -7.34 -5.07
C MET A 20 2.84 -8.31 -6.25
N ARG A 21 3.91 -9.12 -6.35
CA ARG A 21 4.00 -10.14 -7.40
C ARG A 21 2.83 -11.13 -7.30
N ARG A 22 2.57 -11.66 -6.09
CA ARG A 22 1.44 -12.56 -5.83
C ARG A 22 0.09 -11.93 -6.17
N LEU A 23 -0.13 -10.66 -5.80
CA LEU A 23 -1.37 -9.96 -6.13
C LEU A 23 -1.56 -9.84 -7.66
N ILE A 24 -0.49 -9.56 -8.40
CA ILE A 24 -0.53 -9.50 -9.87
C ILE A 24 -0.81 -10.88 -10.47
N ASP A 25 -0.16 -11.93 -9.98
CA ASP A 25 -0.36 -13.30 -10.46
C ASP A 25 -1.81 -13.76 -10.24
N LEU A 26 -2.36 -13.50 -9.06
CA LEU A 26 -3.77 -13.77 -8.74
C LEU A 26 -4.73 -12.96 -9.61
N PHE A 27 -4.43 -11.67 -9.85
CA PHE A 27 -5.22 -10.83 -10.74
C PHE A 27 -5.22 -11.37 -12.18
N LEU A 28 -4.06 -11.75 -12.71
CA LEU A 28 -3.94 -12.29 -14.05
C LEU A 28 -4.68 -13.63 -14.18
N LYS A 29 -4.55 -14.51 -13.19
CA LYS A 29 -5.29 -15.76 -13.13
C LYS A 29 -6.80 -15.50 -13.13
N MET A 30 -7.28 -14.63 -12.24
CA MET A 30 -8.67 -14.18 -12.17
C MET A 30 -9.16 -13.61 -13.49
N SER A 31 -8.34 -12.83 -14.20
CA SER A 31 -8.73 -12.21 -15.47
C SER A 31 -9.00 -13.24 -16.58
N PHE A 32 -8.38 -14.42 -16.48
CA PHE A 32 -8.51 -15.48 -17.47
C PHE A 32 -9.65 -16.45 -17.16
N ILE A 33 -9.82 -16.85 -15.89
CA ILE A 33 -10.81 -17.86 -15.50
C ILE A 33 -12.07 -17.28 -14.82
N GLY A 34 -12.04 -16.02 -14.42
CA GLY A 34 -13.07 -15.39 -13.58
C GLY A 34 -12.79 -15.55 -12.08
N PHE A 35 -13.24 -14.58 -11.28
CA PHE A 35 -13.03 -14.61 -9.83
C PHE A 35 -13.74 -15.77 -9.15
N ASP A 36 -14.94 -16.10 -9.62
CA ASP A 36 -15.75 -17.20 -9.07
C ASP A 36 -15.21 -18.59 -9.38
N GLU A 37 -14.18 -18.70 -10.22
CA GLU A 37 -13.49 -19.95 -10.55
C GLU A 37 -12.15 -20.09 -9.78
N LEU A 38 -11.72 -19.07 -9.03
CA LEU A 38 -10.57 -19.19 -8.13
C LEU A 38 -10.89 -20.12 -6.96
N LYS A 39 -9.86 -20.80 -6.43
CA LYS A 39 -10.00 -21.51 -5.15
C LYS A 39 -10.27 -20.52 -4.02
N MET A 40 -10.94 -20.96 -2.96
CA MET A 40 -11.30 -20.06 -1.87
C MET A 40 -10.07 -19.42 -1.22
N GLU A 41 -9.00 -20.18 -1.06
CA GLU A 41 -7.74 -19.69 -0.49
C GLU A 41 -7.12 -18.57 -1.36
N GLU A 42 -7.22 -18.71 -2.68
CA GLU A 42 -6.72 -17.72 -3.64
C GLU A 42 -7.56 -16.43 -3.60
N ARG A 43 -8.87 -16.55 -3.37
CA ARG A 43 -9.76 -15.39 -3.19
C ARG A 43 -9.45 -14.66 -1.90
N GLU A 44 -9.29 -15.40 -0.81
CA GLU A 44 -8.92 -14.83 0.49
C GLU A 44 -7.57 -14.11 0.42
N GLU A 45 -6.57 -14.75 -0.21
CA GLU A 45 -5.26 -14.15 -0.43
C GLU A 45 -5.35 -12.88 -1.28
N PHE A 46 -6.11 -12.92 -2.39
CA PHE A 46 -6.30 -11.77 -3.26
C PHE A 46 -6.95 -10.59 -2.52
N VAL A 47 -8.02 -10.83 -1.76
CA VAL A 47 -8.73 -9.80 -0.99
C VAL A 47 -7.84 -9.24 0.11
N ARG A 48 -7.09 -10.08 0.82
CA ARG A 48 -6.15 -9.64 1.87
C ARG A 48 -5.06 -8.74 1.29
N LEU A 49 -4.36 -9.19 0.26
CA LEU A 49 -3.27 -8.45 -0.38
C LEU A 49 -3.77 -7.11 -0.95
N LEU A 50 -4.93 -7.12 -1.62
CA LEU A 50 -5.53 -5.90 -2.16
C LEU A 50 -5.90 -4.91 -1.03
N GLY A 51 -6.48 -5.42 0.06
CA GLY A 51 -6.83 -4.63 1.25
C GLY A 51 -5.61 -3.97 1.91
N GLU A 52 -4.50 -4.69 2.05
CA GLU A 52 -3.24 -4.16 2.57
C GLU A 52 -2.72 -2.99 1.71
N LYS A 53 -2.74 -3.11 0.37
CA LYS A 53 -2.33 -1.99 -0.51
C LYS A 53 -3.28 -0.79 -0.41
N PHE A 54 -4.59 -1.01 -0.27
CA PHE A 54 -5.54 0.09 -0.09
C PHE A 54 -5.37 0.80 1.24
N LYS A 55 -5.09 0.06 2.32
CA LYS A 55 -4.83 0.64 3.64
C LYS A 55 -3.67 1.63 3.61
N GLY A 56 -2.52 1.25 3.03
CA GLY A 56 -1.38 2.14 2.92
C GLY A 56 -1.66 3.42 2.11
N ARG A 57 -2.48 3.31 1.05
CA ARG A 57 -2.94 4.48 0.29
C ARG A 57 -3.87 5.38 1.10
N LEU A 58 -4.75 4.79 1.90
CA LEU A 58 -5.69 5.52 2.75
C LEU A 58 -4.95 6.28 3.86
N ASP A 59 -3.97 5.65 4.50
CA ASP A 59 -3.13 6.29 5.53
C ASP A 59 -2.38 7.50 4.95
N SER A 60 -1.81 7.36 3.75
CA SER A 60 -1.17 8.47 3.03
C SER A 60 -2.16 9.60 2.68
N PHE A 61 -3.40 9.24 2.30
CA PHE A 61 -4.44 10.22 2.01
C PHE A 61 -4.85 11.00 3.27
N HIS A 62 -5.02 10.34 4.41
CA HIS A 62 -5.31 10.99 5.69
C HIS A 62 -4.19 11.95 6.11
N SER A 63 -2.93 11.54 6.03
CA SER A 63 -1.80 12.43 6.36
C SER A 63 -1.78 13.70 5.49
N ARG A 64 -2.19 13.60 4.23
CA ARG A 64 -2.32 14.77 3.34
C ARG A 64 -3.48 15.67 3.72
N LEU A 65 -4.58 15.12 4.24
CA LEU A 65 -5.71 15.91 4.74
C LEU A 65 -5.30 16.69 5.99
N ASP A 66 -4.61 16.05 6.95
CA ASP A 66 -4.11 16.71 8.16
C ASP A 66 -3.23 17.92 7.80
N GLN A 67 -2.34 17.76 6.81
CA GLN A 67 -1.51 18.86 6.31
C GLN A 67 -2.31 20.00 5.66
N ILE A 68 -3.42 19.67 4.99
CA ILE A 68 -4.32 20.68 4.41
C ILE A 68 -5.04 21.43 5.52
N GLU A 69 -5.55 20.73 6.53
CA GLU A 69 -6.21 21.33 7.71
C GLU A 69 -5.27 22.30 8.43
N GLU A 70 -4.04 21.90 8.73
CA GLU A 70 -3.04 22.80 9.35
C GLU A 70 -2.78 24.06 8.51
N ARG A 71 -2.76 23.95 7.19
CA ARG A 71 -2.55 25.08 6.28
C ARG A 71 -3.76 26.00 6.26
N LEU A 72 -4.98 25.44 6.33
CA LEU A 72 -6.20 26.22 6.42
C LEU A 72 -6.27 26.98 7.74
N GLU A 73 -5.95 26.35 8.88
CA GLU A 73 -5.87 27.03 10.18
C GLU A 73 -4.89 28.20 10.16
N LYS A 74 -3.72 28.02 9.54
CA LYS A 74 -2.72 29.09 9.40
C LYS A 74 -3.26 30.26 8.57
N LEU A 75 -3.94 29.98 7.46
CA LEU A 75 -4.56 31.01 6.63
C LEU A 75 -5.69 31.75 7.36
N GLU A 76 -6.53 31.03 8.09
CA GLU A 76 -7.61 31.62 8.89
C GLU A 76 -7.06 32.57 9.96
N ARG A 77 -5.98 32.17 10.66
CA ARG A 77 -5.30 33.05 11.63
C ARG A 77 -4.75 34.32 10.99
N VAL A 78 -4.20 34.23 9.78
CA VAL A 78 -3.68 35.42 9.06
C VAL A 78 -4.81 36.32 8.58
N LEU A 79 -5.93 35.75 8.14
CA LEU A 79 -7.10 36.51 7.67
C LEU A 79 -7.86 37.21 8.80
N ASN A 80 -7.86 36.62 10.00
CA ASN A 80 -8.55 37.13 11.18
C ASN A 80 -7.66 37.99 12.10
N GLN A 81 -6.43 38.30 11.68
CA GLN A 81 -5.51 39.27 12.30
C GLN A 81 -5.62 40.63 11.59
#